data_AF-A0A845RE48-F1
#
_entry.id   AF-A0A845RE48-F1
#
_cell.length_a   1.000
_cell.length_b   1.000
_cell.length_c   1.000
_cell.angle_alpha   90.00
_cell.angle_beta   90.00
_cell.angle_gamma   90.00
#
_symmetry.space_group_name_H-M   'P 1'
#
loop_
_entity.id
_entity.type
_entity.pdbx_description
1 polymer ?
#
loop_
_entity_poly.entity_id
_entity_poly.type
_entity_poly.pdbx_seq_one_letter_code
_entity_poly.pdbx_strand_id
1 'polypeptide(L)'
;MSMPTFPKNDPPLTREDSLNEIISSIAAEELSLSHLLNVEGEKLQYVLGTMPGLDGAASLDEVMQVNKSVKDTLSGIMEQQMALTSKLGAVLKAPTLPGPEGPMGPEGPEGPEGPAEGEAGPDG
;
A
#
# COMPACT_ATOMS: atom_id res chain seq x y z
N MET A 1 13.21 -18.99 23.27
CA MET A 1 12.57 -17.67 23.24
C MET A 1 11.17 -17.85 22.66
N SER A 2 10.13 -17.35 23.32
CA SER A 2 8.76 -17.35 22.78
C SER A 2 8.64 -16.30 21.67
N MET A 3 7.94 -16.62 20.57
CA MET A 3 7.69 -15.63 19.52
C MET A 3 6.80 -14.49 20.03
N PRO A 4 7.00 -13.25 19.53
CA PRO A 4 6.05 -12.16 19.76
C PRO A 4 4.67 -12.51 19.19
N THR A 5 3.61 -12.17 19.94
CA THR A 5 2.23 -12.23 19.46
C THR A 5 1.76 -10.83 19.06
N PHE A 6 1.30 -10.68 17.82
CA PHE A 6 0.66 -9.44 17.38
C PHE A 6 -0.76 -9.30 17.95
N PRO A 7 -1.22 -8.06 18.22
CA PRO A 7 -2.62 -7.81 18.53
C PRO A 7 -3.53 -8.38 17.43
N LYS A 8 -4.63 -9.01 17.82
CA LYS A 8 -5.64 -9.49 16.87
C LYS A 8 -6.65 -8.37 16.62
N ASN A 9 -6.94 -8.10 15.35
CA ASN A 9 -8.05 -7.24 14.96
C ASN A 9 -9.36 -8.00 15.18
N ASP A 10 -10.33 -7.36 15.82
CA ASP A 10 -11.69 -7.87 15.99
C ASP A 10 -12.69 -6.80 15.52
N PRO A 11 -13.36 -7.00 14.37
CA PRO A 11 -13.28 -8.18 13.49
C PRO A 11 -11.93 -8.34 12.78
N PRO A 12 -11.58 -9.56 12.33
CA PRO A 12 -10.38 -9.77 11.51
C PRO A 12 -10.44 -8.95 10.21
N LEU A 13 -9.34 -8.29 9.86
CA LEU A 13 -9.25 -7.53 8.61
C LEU A 13 -9.38 -8.46 7.40
N THR A 14 -10.22 -8.09 6.44
CA THR A 14 -10.18 -8.73 5.13
C THR A 14 -8.97 -8.23 4.33
N ARG A 15 -8.68 -8.90 3.21
CA ARG A 15 -7.66 -8.43 2.27
C ARG A 15 -7.99 -7.04 1.74
N GLU A 16 -9.25 -6.79 1.41
CA GLU A 16 -9.69 -5.49 0.89
C GLU A 16 -9.52 -4.39 1.93
N ASP A 17 -9.93 -4.64 3.17
CA ASP A 17 -9.73 -3.71 4.28
C ASP A 17 -8.25 -3.40 4.50
N SER A 18 -7.40 -4.43 4.47
CA SER A 18 -5.95 -4.26 4.63
C SER A 18 -5.34 -3.40 3.51
N LEU A 19 -5.77 -3.59 2.26
CA LEU A 19 -5.30 -2.77 1.13
C LEU A 19 -5.79 -1.33 1.25
N ASN A 20 -7.05 -1.13 1.64
CA ASN A 20 -7.62 0.19 1.89
C ASN A 20 -6.87 0.92 3.01
N GLU A 21 -6.55 0.25 4.12
CA GLU A 21 -5.76 0.83 5.21
C GLU A 21 -4.36 1.24 4.73
N ILE A 22 -3.70 0.45 3.88
CA ILE A 22 -2.39 0.82 3.32
C ILE A 22 -2.51 2.04 2.41
N ILE A 23 -3.53 2.13 1.56
CA ILE A 23 -3.78 3.31 0.71
C ILE A 23 -4.05 4.54 1.57
N SER A 24 -4.87 4.39 2.61
CA SER A 24 -5.14 5.46 3.58
C SER A 24 -3.86 5.90 4.30
N SER A 25 -2.97 4.96 4.65
CA SER A 25 -1.67 5.29 5.25
C SER A 25 -0.81 6.11 4.28
N ILE A 26 -0.76 5.74 3.00
CA ILE A 26 -0.04 6.49 1.96
C ILE A 26 -0.61 7.90 1.85
N ALA A 27 -1.94 8.04 1.78
CA ALA A 27 -2.59 9.35 1.72
C ALA A 27 -2.29 10.22 2.95
N ALA A 28 -2.23 9.63 4.14
CA ALA A 28 -1.87 10.34 5.36
C ALA A 28 -0.40 10.80 5.36
N GLU A 29 0.50 9.95 4.86
CA GLU A 29 1.93 10.29 4.68
C GLU A 29 2.10 11.44 3.67
N GLU A 30 1.42 11.38 2.52
CA GLU A 30 1.40 12.45 1.50
C GLU A 30 0.88 13.79 2.07
N LEU A 31 -0.20 13.73 2.85
CA LEU A 31 -0.74 14.92 3.52
C LEU A 31 0.29 15.52 4.50
N SER A 32 1.00 14.68 5.26
CA SER A 32 2.08 15.13 6.13
C SER A 32 3.24 15.77 5.36
N LEU A 33 3.63 15.19 4.21
CA LEU A 33 4.68 15.77 3.35
C LEU A 33 4.27 17.13 2.80
N SER A 34 2.98 17.33 2.47
CA SER A 34 2.49 18.63 2.00
C SER A 34 2.61 19.73 3.06
N HIS A 35 2.35 19.40 4.33
CA HIS A 35 2.56 20.33 5.43
C HIS A 35 4.03 20.65 5.63
N LEU A 36 4.91 19.66 5.51
CA LEU A 36 6.35 19.86 5.61
C LEU A 36 6.83 20.80 4.51
N LEU A 37 6.37 20.61 3.27
CA LEU A 37 6.68 21.52 2.15
C LEU A 37 6.26 22.96 2.46
N ASN A 38 5.07 23.17 3.03
CA ASN A 38 4.62 24.49 3.43
C ASN A 38 5.52 25.11 4.51
N VAL A 39 5.88 24.33 5.53
CA VAL A 39 6.78 24.77 6.62
C VAL A 39 8.16 25.16 6.08
N GLU A 40 8.72 24.43 5.13
CA GLU A 40 9.98 24.80 4.50
C GLU A 40 9.86 26.12 3.68
N GLY A 41 8.72 26.35 3.03
CA GLY A 41 8.41 27.63 2.39
C GLY A 41 8.33 28.79 3.38
N GLU A 42 7.65 28.60 4.50
CA GLU A 42 7.61 29.56 5.61
C GLU A 42 9.01 29.81 6.18
N LYS A 43 9.83 28.76 6.37
CA LYS A 43 11.21 28.91 6.84
C LYS A 43 12.04 29.85 5.93
N LEU A 44 11.86 29.75 4.62
CA LEU A 44 12.49 30.68 3.66
C LEU A 44 11.96 32.11 3.82
N GLN A 45 10.64 32.29 3.93
CA GLN A 45 10.04 33.62 4.14
C GLN A 45 10.52 34.26 5.44
N TYR A 46 10.75 33.46 6.48
CA TYR A 46 11.24 33.92 7.77
C TYR A 46 12.64 34.50 7.64
N VAL A 47 13.59 33.75 7.07
CA VAL A 47 14.98 34.22 6.94
C VAL A 47 15.13 35.36 5.93
N LEU A 48 14.24 35.44 4.94
CA LEU A 48 14.21 36.56 3.99
C LEU A 48 13.50 37.81 4.55
N GLY A 49 12.95 37.75 5.77
CA GLY A 49 12.27 38.88 6.39
C GLY A 49 10.95 39.26 5.70
N THR A 50 10.33 38.35 4.94
CA THR A 50 9.10 38.64 4.19
C THR A 50 7.83 38.38 4.99
N MET A 51 7.95 37.79 6.20
CA MET A 51 6.82 37.61 7.09
C MET A 51 6.43 38.90 7.83
N PRO A 52 5.14 39.10 8.12
CA PRO A 52 4.68 40.21 8.95
C PRO A 52 5.34 40.20 10.34
N GLY A 53 5.80 41.36 10.81
CA GLY A 53 6.35 41.52 12.16
C GLY A 53 7.84 41.24 12.30
N LEU A 54 8.58 41.06 11.20
CA LEU A 54 10.04 40.99 11.20
C LEU A 54 10.67 42.35 10.89
N ASP A 55 11.77 42.65 11.58
CA ASP A 55 12.52 43.92 11.41
C ASP A 55 13.42 43.92 10.16
N GLY A 56 13.54 42.79 9.47
CA GLY A 56 14.36 42.62 8.27
C GLY A 56 14.75 41.17 8.01
N ALA A 57 15.55 40.95 6.97
CA ALA A 57 16.12 39.64 6.66
C ALA A 57 17.26 39.27 7.62
N ALA A 58 17.51 37.96 7.76
CA ALA A 58 18.70 37.43 8.42
C ALA A 58 19.97 37.78 7.63
N SER A 59 21.14 37.50 8.21
CA SER A 59 22.41 37.69 7.50
C SER A 59 22.52 36.77 6.27
N LEU A 60 23.34 37.17 5.29
CA LEU A 60 23.53 36.37 4.07
C LEU A 60 23.99 34.94 4.38
N ASP A 61 24.87 34.76 5.37
CA ASP A 61 25.38 33.45 5.77
C ASP A 61 24.27 32.56 6.34
N GLU A 62 23.40 33.12 7.19
CA GLU A 62 22.23 32.41 7.74
C GLU A 62 21.24 32.03 6.63
N VAL A 63 20.96 32.94 5.70
CA VAL A 63 20.10 32.66 4.54
C VAL A 63 20.66 31.52 3.70
N MET A 64 21.97 31.51 3.42
CA MET A 64 22.61 30.45 2.64
C MET A 64 22.60 29.11 3.38
N GLN A 65 22.79 29.13 4.71
CA GLN A 65 22.69 27.93 5.54
C GLN A 65 21.27 27.34 5.52
N VAL A 66 20.25 28.19 5.69
CA VAL A 66 18.85 27.75 5.65
C VAL A 66 18.46 27.25 4.27
N ASN A 67 18.85 27.94 3.20
CA ASN A 67 18.59 27.48 1.84
C ASN A 67 19.19 26.09 1.56
N LYS A 68 20.41 25.83 2.04
CA LYS A 68 21.01 24.50 1.96
C LYS A 68 20.22 23.47 2.74
N SER A 69 19.83 23.78 3.98
CA SER A 69 19.00 22.88 4.80
C SER A 69 17.66 22.58 4.14
N VAL A 70 16.97 23.57 3.58
CA VAL A 70 15.70 23.40 2.85
C VAL A 70 15.91 22.48 1.66
N LYS A 71 16.97 22.68 0.87
CA LYS A 71 17.30 21.81 -0.27
C LYS A 71 17.54 20.37 0.16
N ASP A 72 18.26 20.15 1.26
CA ASP A 72 18.51 18.81 1.79
C ASP A 72 17.20 18.15 2.23
N THR A 73 16.32 18.88 2.92
CA THR A 73 14.97 18.41 3.30
C THR A 73 14.12 18.06 2.08
N LEU A 74 14.08 18.92 1.06
CA LEU A 74 13.34 18.67 -0.19
C LEU A 74 13.85 17.43 -0.93
N SER A 75 15.16 17.14 -0.85
CA SER A 75 15.74 15.93 -1.41
C SER A 75 15.22 14.68 -0.69
N GLY A 76 15.15 14.73 0.65
CA GLY A 76 14.56 13.66 1.46
C GLY A 76 13.06 13.44 1.18
N ILE A 77 12.28 14.51 1.01
CA ILE A 77 10.86 14.41 0.62
C ILE A 77 10.73 13.69 -0.73
N MET A 78 11.58 14.02 -1.71
CA MET A 78 11.55 13.37 -3.01
C MET A 78 11.84 11.86 -2.91
N GLU A 79 12.79 11.45 -2.08
CA GLU A 79 13.05 10.03 -1.80
C GLU A 79 11.83 9.33 -1.16
N GLN A 80 11.18 9.98 -0.20
CA GLN A 80 9.93 9.47 0.39
C GLN A 80 8.81 9.35 -0.65
N GLN A 81 8.65 10.33 -1.54
CA GLN A 81 7.65 10.29 -2.62
C GLN A 81 7.87 9.09 -3.55
N MET A 82 9.12 8.77 -3.87
CA MET A 82 9.46 7.58 -4.67
C MET A 82 9.09 6.28 -3.94
N ALA A 83 9.36 6.21 -2.63
CA ALA A 83 8.99 5.06 -1.81
C ALA A 83 7.46 4.89 -1.71
N LEU A 84 6.71 5.96 -1.47
CA LEU A 84 5.24 5.96 -1.43
C LEU A 84 4.63 5.55 -2.77
N THR A 85 5.18 6.05 -3.88
CA THR A 85 4.77 5.67 -5.23
C THR A 85 5.00 4.17 -5.48
N SER A 86 6.13 3.64 -5.03
CA SER A 86 6.45 2.21 -5.12
C SER A 86 5.47 1.37 -4.28
N LYS A 87 5.19 1.79 -3.03
CA LYS A 87 4.25 1.14 -2.12
C LYS A 87 2.84 1.10 -2.73
N LEU A 88 2.35 2.22 -3.26
CA LEU A 88 1.06 2.30 -3.95
C LEU A 88 1.03 1.35 -5.16
N GLY A 89 2.08 1.36 -5.98
CA GLY A 89 2.20 0.47 -7.13
C GLY A 89 2.16 -1.01 -6.75
N ALA A 90 2.77 -1.39 -5.62
CA ALA A 90 2.73 -2.76 -5.11
C ALA A 90 1.32 -3.14 -4.61
N VAL A 91 0.64 -2.24 -3.90
CA VAL A 91 -0.73 -2.43 -3.42
C VAL A 91 -1.70 -2.63 -4.58
N LEU A 92 -1.62 -1.79 -5.62
CA LEU A 92 -2.47 -1.89 -6.81
C LEU A 92 -2.24 -3.17 -7.63
N LYS A 93 -1.05 -3.77 -7.52
CA LYS A 93 -0.68 -5.02 -8.20
C LYS A 93 -0.81 -6.26 -7.33
N ALA A 94 -1.27 -6.11 -6.09
CA ALA A 94 -1.36 -7.24 -5.17
C ALA A 94 -2.26 -8.33 -5.78
N PRO A 95 -1.81 -9.60 -5.86
CA PRO A 95 -2.60 -10.68 -6.45
C PRO A 95 -3.78 -11.05 -5.55
N THR A 96 -4.91 -11.41 -6.14
CA THR A 96 -5.97 -12.15 -5.45
C THR A 96 -5.61 -13.63 -5.54
N LEU A 97 -5.33 -14.28 -4.41
CA LEU A 97 -5.26 -15.74 -4.41
C LEU A 97 -6.68 -16.25 -4.67
N PRO A 98 -6.91 -17.10 -5.70
CA PRO A 98 -8.15 -17.83 -5.80
C PRO A 98 -8.40 -18.54 -4.48
N GLY A 99 -9.63 -18.44 -3.96
CA GLY A 99 -10.02 -19.26 -2.82
C GLY A 99 -9.87 -20.75 -3.17
N PRO A 100 -9.87 -21.65 -2.17
CA PRO A 100 -9.91 -23.08 -2.44
C PRO A 100 -11.06 -23.39 -3.41
N GLU A 101 -10.80 -24.30 -4.34
CA GLU A 101 -11.82 -24.81 -5.27
C GLU A 101 -13.03 -25.26 -4.46
N GLY A 102 -14.23 -24.81 -4.84
CA GLY A 102 -15.46 -25.22 -4.16
C GLY A 102 -15.64 -26.74 -4.19
N PRO A 103 -16.44 -27.32 -3.28
CA PRO A 103 -16.71 -28.75 -3.32
C PRO A 103 -17.22 -29.16 -4.71
N MET A 104 -16.71 -30.29 -5.22
CA MET A 104 -17.21 -30.89 -6.45
C MET A 104 -18.73 -31.10 -6.30
N GLY A 105 -19.49 -30.70 -7.32
CA GLY A 105 -20.94 -30.91 -7.34
C GLY A 105 -21.30 -32.40 -7.20
N PRO A 106 -22.54 -32.73 -6.82
CA PRO A 106 -22.98 -34.11 -6.75
C PRO A 106 -22.73 -34.83 -8.09
N GLU A 107 -22.24 -36.06 -8.02
CA GLU A 107 -22.14 -36.94 -9.17
C GLU A 107 -23.54 -37.10 -9.80
N GLY A 108 -23.59 -37.01 -11.13
CA GLY A 108 -24.85 -37.17 -11.86
C GLY A 108 -25.44 -38.57 -11.65
N PRO A 109 -26.75 -38.77 -11.88
CA PRO A 109 -27.34 -40.10 -11.79
C PRO A 109 -26.61 -41.06 -12.75
N GLU A 110 -26.28 -42.24 -12.23
CA GLU A 110 -25.73 -43.34 -13.03
C GLU A 110 -26.68 -43.62 -14.20
N GLY A 111 -26.11 -43.68 -15.41
CA GLY A 111 -26.89 -43.97 -16.62
C GLY A 111 -27.54 -45.35 -16.54
N PRO A 112 -28.62 -45.60 -17.29
CA PRO A 112 -29.22 -46.93 -17.35
C PRO A 112 -28.16 -47.97 -17.73
N GLU A 113 -28.10 -49.05 -16.96
CA GLU A 113 -27.26 -50.21 -17.23
C GLU A 113 -27.56 -50.69 -18.65
N GLY A 114 -26.54 -50.67 -19.52
CA GLY A 114 -26.67 -51.15 -20.90
C GLY A 114 -27.10 -52.62 -20.90
N PRO A 115 -27.77 -53.09 -21.97
CA PRO A 115 -28.18 -54.49 -22.06
C PRO A 115 -26.96 -55.40 -21.86
N ALA A 116 -27.11 -56.39 -20.97
CA ALA A 116 -26.09 -57.38 -20.68
C ALA A 116 -25.53 -57.95 -21.99
N GLU A 117 -24.21 -57.87 -22.12
CA GLU A 117 -23.45 -58.38 -23.25
C GLU A 117 -23.84 -59.84 -23.49
N GLY A 118 -24.16 -60.14 -24.76
CA GLY A 118 -24.90 -61.32 -25.16
C GLY A 118 -24.23 -62.65 -24.80
N GLU A 119 -25.07 -63.67 -24.66
CA GLU A 119 -24.68 -65.06 -24.43
C GLU A 119 -23.53 -65.48 -25.34
N ALA A 120 -22.46 -66.03 -24.73
CA ALA A 120 -21.42 -66.73 -25.45
C ALA A 120 -22.05 -67.89 -26.23
N GLY A 121 -21.94 -67.86 -27.56
CA GLY A 121 -22.42 -68.93 -28.44
C GLY A 121 -21.68 -70.25 -28.17
N PRO A 122 -22.32 -71.41 -28.47
CA PRO A 122 -21.75 -72.70 -28.13
C PRO A 122 -20.53 -73.02 -28.98
N ASP A 123 -19.51 -73.61 -28.34
CA ASP A 123 -18.34 -74.17 -29.02
C ASP A 123 -18.76 -75.37 -29.90
N GLY A 124 -18.50 -75.27 -31.20
CA GLY A 124 -18.73 -76.33 -32.20
C GLY A 124 -18.10 -76.02 -33.55
#